data_AF-A0A969RCR2-F1
#
_entry.id   AF-A0A969RCR2-F1
#
_cell.length_a   1.000
_cell.length_b   1.000
_cell.length_c   1.000
_cell.angle_alpha   90.00
_cell.angle_beta   90.00
_cell.angle_gamma   90.00
#
_symmetry.space_group_name_H-M   'P 1'
#
loop_
_entity.id
_entity.type
_entity.pdbx_description
1 polymer ?
#
loop_
_entity_poly.entity_id
_entity_poly.type
_entity_poly.pdbx_seq_one_letter_code
_entity_poly.pdbx_strand_id
1 'polypeptide(L)' 'MILAESLTNRELEVLQLIVDGDNSIAIARKLNISVNAAKTHIHNILNKFMLK' A
#
# COMPACT_ATOMS: atom_id res chain seq x y z
N MET A 1 -18.68 10.18 13.78
CA MET A 1 -17.34 10.63 13.41
C MET A 1 -16.52 9.41 13.04
N ILE A 2 -16.45 9.05 11.75
CA ILE A 2 -15.43 8.13 11.24
C ILE A 2 -15.14 8.59 9.81
N LEU A 3 -14.09 9.37 9.63
CA LEU A 3 -13.42 9.45 8.33
C LEU A 3 -12.09 8.73 8.54
N ALA A 4 -12.14 7.40 8.49
CA ALA A 4 -10.95 6.67 8.08
C ALA A 4 -10.64 7.20 6.68
N GLU A 5 -9.50 7.88 6.54
CA GLU A 5 -9.11 8.48 5.27
C GLU A 5 -9.20 7.39 4.19
N SER A 6 -10.00 7.65 3.15
CA SER A 6 -10.20 6.65 2.10
C SER A 6 -8.86 6.32 1.45
N LEU A 7 -8.63 5.04 1.17
CA LEU A 7 -7.52 4.62 0.33
C LEU A 7 -7.70 5.22 -1.07
N THR A 8 -6.59 5.70 -1.63
CA THR A 8 -6.54 6.07 -3.05
C THR A 8 -6.60 4.81 -3.91
N ASN A 9 -6.93 4.95 -5.20
CA ASN A 9 -6.92 3.83 -6.15
C ASN A 9 -5.58 3.09 -6.14
N ARG A 10 -4.47 3.82 -6.06
CA ARG A 10 -3.14 3.22 -6.02
C ARG A 10 -2.88 2.46 -4.73
N GLU A 11 -3.37 2.96 -3.60
CA GLU A 11 -3.26 2.26 -2.32
C GLU A 11 -4.16 1.02 -2.27
N LEU A 12 -5.31 1.03 -2.94
CA LEU A 12 -6.16 -0.16 -3.10
C LEU A 12 -5.45 -1.26 -3.91
N GLU A 13 -4.80 -0.90 -5.02
CA GLU A 13 -3.99 -1.84 -5.80
C GLU A 13 -2.85 -2.44 -4.95
N VAL A 14 -2.14 -1.59 -4.21
CA VAL A 14 -1.05 -2.04 -3.33
C VAL A 14 -1.60 -2.94 -2.21
N LEU A 15 -2.74 -2.59 -1.60
CA LEU A 15 -3.39 -3.40 -0.57
C LEU A 15 -3.74 -4.80 -1.09
N GLN A 16 -4.29 -4.91 -2.30
CA GLN A 16 -4.60 -6.20 -2.90
C GLN A 16 -3.34 -7.08 -3.01
N LEU A 17 -2.23 -6.52 -3.49
CA LEU A 17 -0.97 -7.26 -3.60
C LEU A 17 -0.40 -7.68 -2.23
N ILE A 18 -0.57 -6.85 -1.18
CA ILE A 18 -0.22 -7.22 0.19
C ILE A 18 -1.04 -8.43 0.65
N VAL A 19 -2.36 -8.42 0.41
CA VAL A 19 -3.26 -9.55 0.75
C VAL A 19 -2.86 -10.82 -0.02
N ASP A 20 -2.39 -10.68 -1.26
CA ASP A 20 -1.88 -11.77 -2.07
C ASP A 20 -0.49 -12.29 -1.62
N GLY A 21 0.12 -11.67 -0.59
CA GLY A 21 1.38 -12.07 0.02
C GLY A 21 2.64 -11.47 -0.63
N ASP A 22 2.49 -10.45 -1.48
CA ASP A 22 3.64 -9.80 -2.10
C ASP A 22 4.38 -8.89 -1.12
N ASN A 23 5.72 -8.94 -1.16
CA ASN A 23 6.57 -7.98 -0.46
C ASN A 23 6.80 -6.71 -1.30
N SER A 24 7.40 -5.67 -0.71
CA SER A 24 7.64 -4.38 -1.38
C SER A 24 8.44 -4.48 -2.69
N ILE A 25 9.30 -5.50 -2.85
CA ILE A 25 10.07 -5.72 -4.08
C ILE A 25 9.17 -6.31 -5.17
N ALA A 26 8.35 -7.29 -4.83
CA ALA A 26 7.38 -7.89 -5.75
C ALA A 26 6.33 -6.86 -6.20
N ILE A 27 5.78 -6.08 -5.26
CA ILE A 27 4.84 -4.98 -5.54
C ILE A 27 5.47 -3.96 -6.49
N ALA A 28 6.71 -3.52 -6.21
CA ALA A 28 7.41 -2.57 -7.06
C ALA A 28 7.55 -3.05 -8.52
N ARG A 29 7.87 -4.34 -8.71
CA ARG A 29 7.96 -4.95 -10.04
C ARG A 29 6.60 -5.03 -10.73
N LYS A 30 5.58 -5.56 -10.05
CA LYS A 30 4.23 -5.73 -10.62
C LYS A 30 3.61 -4.40 -11.03
N LEU A 31 3.89 -3.35 -10.27
CA LEU A 31 3.30 -2.03 -10.46
C LEU A 31 4.20 -1.04 -11.22
N ASN A 32 5.37 -1.49 -11.70
CA ASN A 32 6.39 -0.69 -12.38
C ASN A 32 6.75 0.62 -11.66
N ILE A 33 7.10 0.52 -10.37
CA ILE A 33 7.55 1.65 -9.53
C ILE A 33 8.83 1.30 -8.79
N SER A 34 9.45 2.28 -8.14
CA SER A 34 10.60 2.00 -7.27
C SER A 34 10.17 1.24 -6.01
N VAL A 35 11.09 0.44 -5.44
CA VAL A 35 10.86 -0.22 -4.13
C VAL A 35 10.58 0.81 -3.05
N ASN A 36 11.18 2.01 -3.13
CA ASN A 36 10.92 3.08 -2.19
C ASN A 36 9.48 3.60 -2.29
N ALA A 37 8.95 3.80 -3.51
CA ALA A 37 7.56 4.19 -3.71
C ALA A 37 6.58 3.11 -3.20
N ALA A 38 6.88 1.83 -3.44
CA ALA A 38 6.08 0.73 -2.89
C ALA A 38 6.05 0.77 -1.34
N LYS A 39 7.20 0.99 -0.69
CA LYS A 39 7.29 1.16 0.77
C LYS A 39 6.48 2.36 1.26
N THR A 40 6.51 3.49 0.55
CA THR A 40 5.71 4.66 0.89
C THR A 40 4.21 4.35 0.83
N HIS A 41 3.74 3.67 -0.22
CA HIS A 41 2.33 3.26 -0.30
C HIS A 41 1.94 2.32 0.85
N ILE A 42 2.76 1.31 1.16
CA ILE A 42 2.53 0.40 2.29
C ILE A 42 2.45 1.19 3.60
N HIS A 43 3.39 2.11 3.84
CA HIS A 43 3.40 2.93 5.05
C HIS A 43 2.14 3.80 5.18
N ASN A 44 1.71 4.46 4.09
CA ASN A 44 0.50 5.27 4.09
C ASN A 44 -0.75 4.43 4.37
N ILE A 45 -0.84 3.22 3.79
CA ILE A 45 -1.92 2.27 4.05
C ILE A 45 -1.97 1.90 5.54
N LEU A 46 -0.84 1.52 6.14
CA LEU A 46 -0.77 1.16 7.56
C LEU A 46 -1.17 2.33 8.46
N ASN A 47 -0.69 3.55 8.16
CA ASN A 47 -1.08 4.76 8.89
C ASN A 47 -2.60 5.01 8.83
N LYS A 48 -3.23 4.82 7.67
CA LYS A 48 -4.68 4.98 7.50
C LYS A 48 -5.50 3.95 8.29
N PHE A 49 -4.93 2.78 8.55
CA PHE A 49 -5.52 1.77 9.43
C PHE A 49 -5.09 1.89 10.90
N MET A 50 -4.33 2.94 11.25
CA MET A 50 -3.74 3.14 12.59
C MET A 50 -2.88 1.95 13.07
N LEU A 51 -2.27 1.24 12.13
CA LEU A 51 -1.34 0.15 12.41
C LEU A 51 0.09 0.74 12.41
N LYS A 52 0.85 0.50 13.49
CA LYS A 52 2.26 0.89 13.60
C LYS A 52 3.17 -0.23 13.11
#